data_AF-A0A7X7VVE8-F1
#
_entry.id   AF-A0A7X7VVE8-F1
#
_cell.length_a   1.000
_cell.length_b   1.000
_cell.length_c   1.000
_cell.angle_alpha   90.00
_cell.angle_beta   90.00
_cell.angle_gamma   90.00
#
_symmetry.space_group_name_H-M   'P 1'
#
loop_
_entity.id
_entity.type
_entity.pdbx_description
1 polymer ?
#
loop_
_entity_poly.entity_id
_entity_poly.type
_entity_poly.pdbx_seq_one_letter_code
_entity_poly.pdbx_strand_id
1 'polypeptide(L)'
;MEPDRQKFIYAPIKRLDFQSLEKEVKEIGIALDERSLAGDNWTLAKAEEIEVFEKIKKMGIPLGDYVKGKIYRGILTGLNEAFVIDKATRDRLIREDKKSAELIKPFVVGDDIRKYRINFKNRYLIFTRRGTKITDYPAIEKYLLQFKDRLMPKPKGWKGKEWNGRKPGSYKWYEIQDTVEYYHEINKPKIVYPDIAKESRFSFDEENIHFGNTVYFISLNDKYLLGILNSRLVFSYFKR
;
A
#
# COMPACT_ATOMS: atom_id res chain seq x y z
N MET A 1 28.78 -34.00 28.09
CA MET A 1 27.64 -34.54 27.32
C MET A 1 27.06 -33.38 26.56
N GLU A 2 27.17 -33.35 25.23
CA GLU A 2 26.35 -32.41 24.44
C GLU A 2 24.88 -32.71 24.73
N PRO A 3 24.02 -31.69 24.92
CA PRO A 3 22.59 -31.92 25.07
C PRO A 3 22.07 -32.62 23.82
N ASP A 4 21.17 -33.59 24.01
CA ASP A 4 20.52 -34.35 22.95
C ASP A 4 19.85 -33.36 21.97
N ARG A 5 20.43 -33.22 20.78
CA ARG A 5 19.97 -32.23 19.79
C ARG A 5 18.66 -32.72 19.18
N GLN A 6 17.55 -32.08 19.58
CA GLN A 6 16.23 -32.41 19.04
C GLN A 6 16.15 -31.99 17.55
N LYS A 7 16.03 -32.98 16.66
CA LYS A 7 15.80 -32.74 15.23
C LYS A 7 14.31 -32.49 14.99
N PHE A 8 13.99 -31.31 14.46
CA PHE A 8 12.62 -30.96 14.10
C PHE A 8 12.34 -31.31 12.64
N ILE A 9 11.20 -31.94 12.37
CA ILE A 9 10.71 -32.25 11.03
C ILE A 9 9.50 -31.37 10.74
N TYR A 10 9.52 -30.69 9.60
CA TYR A 10 8.41 -29.89 9.10
C TYR A 10 7.83 -30.50 7.82
N ALA A 11 6.51 -30.68 7.80
CA ALA A 11 5.76 -31.17 6.65
C ALA A 11 4.53 -30.28 6.39
N PRO A 12 4.48 -29.50 5.29
CA PRO A 12 3.32 -28.71 4.94
C PRO A 12 2.20 -29.57 4.33
N ILE A 13 1.24 -29.99 5.17
CA ILE A 13 0.06 -30.73 4.72
C ILE A 13 -0.92 -29.78 4.03
N LYS A 14 -0.94 -29.80 2.69
CA LYS A 14 -1.82 -28.91 1.88
C LYS A 14 -3.17 -29.52 1.54
N ARG A 15 -3.28 -30.84 1.63
CA ARG A 15 -4.46 -31.64 1.26
C ARG A 15 -4.59 -32.80 2.25
N LEU A 16 -5.82 -33.27 2.45
CA LEU A 16 -6.14 -34.38 3.36
C LEU A 16 -6.24 -35.73 2.63
N ASP A 17 -5.69 -35.81 1.42
CA ASP A 17 -5.72 -37.02 0.58
C ASP A 17 -4.45 -37.86 0.83
N PHE A 18 -4.38 -38.47 2.01
CA PHE A 18 -3.32 -39.39 2.41
C PHE A 18 -3.88 -40.52 3.27
N GLN A 19 -3.29 -41.71 3.18
CA GLN A 19 -3.73 -42.87 3.95
C GLN A 19 -3.29 -42.82 5.43
N SER A 20 -2.17 -42.16 5.72
CA SER A 20 -1.64 -41.99 7.07
C SER A 20 -0.81 -40.72 7.16
N LEU A 21 -1.08 -39.90 8.18
CA LEU A 21 -0.32 -38.67 8.43
C LEU A 21 1.16 -38.98 8.69
N GLU A 22 1.45 -40.07 9.39
CA GLU A 22 2.83 -40.48 9.66
C GLU A 22 3.59 -40.79 8.37
N LYS A 23 2.95 -41.45 7.40
CA LYS A 23 3.55 -41.74 6.09
C LYS A 23 3.77 -40.45 5.29
N GLU A 24 2.76 -39.58 5.24
CA GLU A 24 2.84 -38.30 4.55
C GLU A 24 3.99 -37.44 5.12
N VAL A 25 4.10 -37.34 6.45
CA VAL A 25 5.18 -36.62 7.12
C VAL A 25 6.55 -37.23 6.83
N LYS A 26 6.68 -38.56 6.73
CA LYS A 26 7.94 -39.20 6.32
C LYS A 26 8.30 -38.92 4.86
N GLU A 27 7.30 -38.81 3.99
CA GLU A 27 7.50 -38.61 2.56
C GLU A 27 7.86 -37.16 2.21
N ILE A 28 7.13 -36.18 2.77
CA ILE A 28 7.32 -34.76 2.43
C ILE A 28 8.03 -33.95 3.52
N GLY A 29 8.33 -34.59 4.67
CA GLY A 29 8.98 -33.95 5.80
C GLY A 29 10.39 -33.49 5.48
N ILE A 30 10.73 -32.32 6.01
CA ILE A 30 12.02 -31.68 5.84
C ILE A 30 12.61 -31.50 7.23
N ALA A 31 13.84 -31.97 7.43
CA ALA A 31 14.60 -31.65 8.63
C ALA A 31 14.91 -30.14 8.64
N LEU A 32 14.49 -29.46 9.69
CA LEU A 32 14.79 -28.05 9.89
C LEU A 32 16.20 -27.88 10.44
N ASP A 33 16.85 -26.79 10.02
CA ASP A 33 18.10 -26.34 10.64
C ASP A 33 17.82 -25.85 12.07
N GLU A 34 18.75 -26.02 13.01
CA GLU A 34 18.59 -25.55 14.40
C GLU A 34 18.29 -24.04 14.47
N ARG A 35 18.82 -23.25 13.52
CA ARG A 35 18.58 -21.81 13.40
C ARG A 35 17.14 -21.46 13.00
N SER A 36 16.39 -22.42 12.46
CA SER A 36 15.01 -22.26 12.01
C SER A 36 14.08 -21.87 13.16
N LEU A 37 14.35 -22.33 14.37
CA LEU A 37 13.49 -22.12 15.56
C LEU A 37 14.12 -21.18 16.59
N ALA A 38 15.15 -20.42 16.20
CA ALA A 38 15.88 -19.54 17.11
C ALA A 38 15.34 -18.09 17.09
N GLY A 39 15.12 -17.53 18.28
CA GLY A 39 14.76 -16.11 18.49
C GLY A 39 13.33 -15.74 18.06
N ASP A 40 13.06 -14.44 18.04
CA ASP A 40 11.71 -13.89 17.81
C ASP A 40 11.22 -14.01 16.35
N ASN A 41 12.12 -14.33 15.41
CA ASN A 41 11.86 -14.43 13.97
C ASN A 41 12.13 -15.84 13.43
N TRP A 42 11.60 -16.86 14.12
CA TRP A 42 11.68 -18.25 13.67
C TRP A 42 11.02 -18.44 12.29
N THR A 43 11.52 -19.41 11.51
CA THR A 43 11.11 -19.70 10.13
C THR A 43 11.12 -21.21 9.87
N LEU A 44 10.11 -21.75 9.19
CA LEU A 44 10.02 -23.20 8.85
C LEU A 44 10.74 -23.52 7.55
N ALA A 45 11.97 -23.03 7.43
CA ALA A 45 12.72 -23.10 6.21
C ALA A 45 13.83 -24.12 6.19
N LYS A 46 14.23 -24.52 4.98
CA LYS A 46 15.39 -25.37 4.77
C LYS A 46 16.70 -24.61 5.06
N ALA A 47 17.75 -25.36 5.39
CA ALA A 47 19.08 -24.82 5.67
C ALA A 47 19.62 -23.95 4.51
N GLU A 48 19.46 -24.40 3.26
CA GLU A 48 19.97 -23.67 2.08
C GLU A 48 19.28 -22.32 1.92
N GLU A 49 17.98 -22.26 2.24
CA GLU A 49 17.27 -20.99 2.20
C GLU A 49 17.74 -20.06 3.32
N ILE A 50 17.93 -20.58 4.54
CA ILE A 50 18.47 -19.80 5.68
C ILE A 50 19.83 -19.20 5.32
N GLU A 51 20.74 -19.97 4.71
CA GLU A 51 22.04 -19.48 4.28
C GLU A 51 21.95 -18.32 3.27
N VAL A 52 21.03 -18.43 2.29
CA VAL A 52 20.77 -17.34 1.33
C VAL A 52 20.30 -16.09 2.07
N PHE A 53 19.43 -16.23 3.07
CA PHE A 53 18.90 -15.09 3.81
C PHE A 53 19.89 -14.45 4.77
N GLU A 54 20.70 -15.25 5.46
CA GLU A 54 21.81 -14.73 6.26
C GLU A 54 22.81 -13.98 5.38
N LYS A 55 23.11 -14.49 4.19
CA LYS A 55 23.97 -13.79 3.22
C LYS A 55 23.37 -12.46 2.77
N ILE A 56 22.06 -12.43 2.48
CA ILE A 56 21.35 -11.18 2.14
C ILE A 56 21.40 -10.18 3.30
N LYS A 57 21.13 -10.62 4.53
CA LYS A 57 21.16 -9.75 5.72
C LYS A 57 22.56 -9.22 6.04
N LYS A 58 23.59 -10.05 5.84
CA LYS A 58 24.99 -9.69 6.13
C LYS A 58 25.58 -8.75 5.09
N MET A 59 25.26 -8.95 3.81
CA MET A 59 25.86 -8.20 2.70
C MET A 59 24.99 -7.06 2.19
N GLY A 60 23.67 -7.15 2.40
CA GLY A 60 22.70 -6.20 1.89
C GLY A 60 22.51 -4.99 2.79
N ILE A 61 21.88 -3.96 2.23
CA ILE A 61 21.46 -2.76 2.95
C ILE A 61 19.95 -2.90 3.20
N PRO A 62 19.46 -2.73 4.45
CA PRO A 62 18.02 -2.70 4.71
C PRO A 62 17.33 -1.65 3.83
N LEU A 63 16.17 -1.98 3.27
CA LEU A 63 15.46 -1.06 2.36
C LEU A 63 15.18 0.29 3.02
N GLY A 64 14.81 0.28 4.31
CA GLY A 64 14.60 1.49 5.11
C GLY A 64 15.83 2.40 5.14
N ASP A 65 17.03 1.84 5.29
CA ASP A 65 18.27 2.61 5.30
C ASP A 65 18.61 3.11 3.89
N TYR A 66 18.44 2.25 2.87
CA TYR A 66 18.69 2.60 1.47
C TYR A 66 17.87 3.80 1.02
N VAL A 67 16.58 3.83 1.39
CA VAL A 67 15.66 4.92 1.04
C VAL A 67 15.57 6.01 2.12
N LYS A 68 16.42 5.94 3.16
CA LYS A 68 16.47 6.90 4.27
C LYS A 68 15.11 7.11 4.95
N GLY A 69 14.35 6.03 5.12
CA GLY A 69 13.01 6.02 5.72
C GLY A 69 11.92 6.67 4.86
N LYS A 70 12.21 7.09 3.62
CA LYS A 70 11.26 7.81 2.74
C LYS A 70 10.31 6.86 2.01
N ILE A 71 9.53 6.14 2.79
CA ILE A 71 8.42 5.30 2.32
C ILE A 71 7.12 5.97 2.75
N TYR A 72 6.27 6.26 1.77
CA TYR A 72 5.04 7.03 1.99
C TYR A 72 3.83 6.19 1.67
N ARG A 73 2.73 6.43 2.38
CA ARG A 73 1.43 5.84 2.08
C ARG A 73 0.68 6.73 1.08
N GLY A 74 -0.23 6.15 0.30
CA GLY A 74 -1.18 6.89 -0.50
C GLY A 74 -2.24 7.60 0.34
N ILE A 75 -3.18 8.25 -0.36
CA ILE A 75 -4.13 9.21 0.19
C ILE A 75 -5.32 8.49 0.82
N LEU A 76 -5.64 8.87 2.06
CA LEU A 76 -6.91 8.52 2.70
C LEU A 76 -7.93 9.64 2.48
N THR A 77 -8.91 9.38 1.60
CA THR A 77 -9.95 10.35 1.24
C THR A 77 -10.94 10.59 2.40
N GLY A 78 -11.29 9.53 3.13
CA GLY A 78 -12.32 9.51 4.16
C GLY A 78 -13.76 9.36 3.63
N LEU A 79 -13.96 9.42 2.31
CA LEU A 79 -15.22 9.11 1.62
C LEU A 79 -14.95 8.95 0.12
N ASN A 80 -14.71 7.73 -0.35
CA ASN A 80 -14.30 7.50 -1.74
C ASN A 80 -15.38 7.93 -2.74
N GLU A 81 -16.66 7.74 -2.42
CA GLU A 81 -17.78 8.08 -3.29
C GLU A 81 -17.86 9.59 -3.61
N ALA A 82 -17.36 10.43 -2.71
CA ALA A 82 -17.30 11.88 -2.92
C ALA A 82 -16.04 12.32 -3.66
N PHE A 83 -14.88 11.70 -3.38
CA PHE A 83 -13.59 12.20 -3.89
C PHE A 83 -13.05 11.45 -5.10
N VAL A 84 -13.45 10.20 -5.32
CA VAL A 84 -13.02 9.39 -6.46
C VAL A 84 -14.11 9.41 -7.53
N ILE A 85 -13.83 10.07 -8.63
CA ILE A 85 -14.78 10.32 -9.72
C ILE A 85 -14.35 9.61 -10.99
N ASP A 86 -15.32 9.36 -11.87
CA ASP A 86 -15.08 8.83 -13.20
C ASP A 86 -14.70 9.95 -14.20
N LYS A 87 -14.35 9.54 -15.42
CA LYS A 87 -14.02 10.46 -16.51
C LYS A 87 -15.17 11.40 -16.86
N ALA A 88 -16.41 10.91 -16.87
CA ALA A 88 -17.58 11.72 -17.23
C ALA A 88 -17.81 12.87 -16.24
N THR A 89 -17.71 12.57 -14.94
CA THR A 89 -17.82 13.56 -13.87
C THR A 89 -16.66 14.54 -13.92
N ARG A 90 -15.42 14.07 -14.13
CA ARG A 90 -14.26 14.95 -14.34
C ARG A 90 -14.50 15.94 -15.48
N ASP A 91 -14.88 15.43 -16.65
CA ASP A 91 -15.01 16.25 -17.86
C ASP A 91 -16.16 17.25 -17.71
N ARG A 92 -17.24 16.88 -16.99
CA ARG A 92 -18.31 17.81 -16.62
C ARG A 92 -17.82 18.92 -15.68
N LEU A 93 -17.11 18.59 -14.60
CA LEU A 93 -16.61 19.58 -13.64
C LEU A 93 -15.64 20.57 -14.28
N ILE A 94 -14.72 20.10 -15.13
CA ILE A 94 -13.76 20.95 -15.85
C ILE A 94 -14.46 21.86 -16.87
N ARG A 95 -15.55 21.37 -17.50
CA ARG A 95 -16.34 22.17 -18.44
C ARG A 95 -17.16 23.25 -17.73
N GLU A 96 -17.73 22.94 -16.56
CA GLU A 96 -18.46 23.91 -15.73
C GLU A 96 -17.52 24.97 -15.12
N ASP A 97 -16.32 24.56 -14.71
CA ASP A 97 -15.27 25.42 -14.19
C ASP A 97 -13.89 24.86 -14.55
N LYS A 98 -13.20 25.53 -15.49
CA LYS A 98 -11.88 25.12 -15.99
C LYS A 98 -10.83 25.00 -14.88
N LYS A 99 -10.96 25.77 -13.80
CA LYS A 99 -10.02 25.75 -12.68
C LYS A 99 -10.08 24.43 -11.89
N SER A 100 -11.19 23.69 -11.99
CA SER A 100 -11.34 22.34 -11.41
C SER A 100 -10.22 21.38 -11.82
N ALA A 101 -9.62 21.57 -13.00
CA ALA A 101 -8.48 20.76 -13.47
C ALA A 101 -7.26 20.83 -12.53
N GLU A 102 -7.09 21.92 -11.76
CA GLU A 102 -6.00 22.06 -10.79
C GLU A 102 -6.12 21.07 -9.63
N LEU A 103 -7.36 20.73 -9.23
CA LEU A 103 -7.65 19.83 -8.11
C LEU A 103 -7.96 18.40 -8.54
N ILE A 104 -8.27 18.15 -9.81
CA ILE A 104 -8.59 16.80 -10.30
C ILE A 104 -7.32 16.10 -10.78
N LYS A 105 -6.92 15.01 -10.12
CA LYS A 105 -5.69 14.25 -10.40
C LYS A 105 -5.99 12.82 -10.87
N PRO A 106 -5.20 12.23 -11.79
CA PRO A 106 -5.30 10.80 -12.09
C PRO A 106 -5.17 9.98 -10.81
N PHE A 107 -6.02 8.96 -10.66
CA PHE A 107 -6.10 8.18 -9.43
C PHE A 107 -6.10 6.68 -9.68
N VAL A 108 -5.36 5.94 -8.87
CA VAL A 108 -5.32 4.48 -8.90
C VAL A 108 -5.34 3.88 -7.49
N VAL A 109 -5.70 2.61 -7.39
CA VAL A 109 -5.71 1.83 -6.14
C VAL A 109 -4.76 0.64 -6.23
N GLY A 110 -4.55 -0.09 -5.13
CA GLY A 110 -3.64 -1.24 -5.09
C GLY A 110 -3.85 -2.27 -6.21
N ASP A 111 -5.10 -2.54 -6.58
CA ASP A 111 -5.39 -3.49 -7.66
C ASP A 111 -5.03 -2.98 -9.07
N ASP A 112 -4.79 -1.69 -9.27
CA ASP A 112 -4.31 -1.19 -10.56
C ASP A 112 -2.81 -1.41 -10.75
N ILE A 113 -2.07 -1.59 -9.66
CA ILE A 113 -0.62 -1.75 -9.70
C ILE A 113 -0.27 -3.19 -10.11
N ARG A 114 0.59 -3.32 -11.11
CA ARG A 114 1.14 -4.60 -11.57
C ARG A 114 2.65 -4.53 -11.59
N LYS A 115 3.30 -5.63 -11.96
CA LYS A 115 4.74 -5.68 -12.17
C LYS A 115 5.11 -4.77 -13.35
N TYR A 116 5.90 -3.73 -13.11
CA TYR A 116 6.37 -2.75 -14.10
C TYR A 116 5.31 -1.97 -14.89
N ARG A 117 4.04 -2.02 -14.49
CA ARG A 117 2.98 -1.24 -15.13
C ARG A 117 1.88 -0.84 -14.16
N ILE A 118 1.26 0.31 -14.44
CA ILE A 118 0.09 0.81 -13.75
C ILE A 118 -1.10 0.71 -14.71
N ASN A 119 -2.10 -0.10 -14.37
CA ASN A 119 -3.30 -0.25 -15.17
C ASN A 119 -4.28 0.90 -14.86
N PHE A 120 -4.10 2.05 -15.52
CA PHE A 120 -5.00 3.18 -15.30
C PHE A 120 -6.45 2.87 -15.74
N LYS A 121 -7.42 3.18 -14.87
CA LYS A 121 -8.85 2.87 -15.08
C LYS A 121 -9.72 4.11 -15.28
N ASN A 122 -9.15 5.23 -15.73
CA ASN A 122 -9.88 6.50 -15.91
C ASN A 122 -10.62 6.95 -14.63
N ARG A 123 -10.00 6.69 -13.47
CA ARG A 123 -10.42 7.22 -12.18
C ARG A 123 -9.64 8.47 -11.86
N TYR A 124 -10.30 9.41 -11.21
CA TYR A 124 -9.69 10.67 -10.83
C TYR A 124 -10.03 11.01 -9.39
N LEU A 125 -9.13 11.71 -8.73
CA LEU A 125 -9.26 12.18 -7.37
C LEU A 125 -9.52 13.68 -7.38
N ILE A 126 -10.57 14.12 -6.70
CA ILE A 126 -10.73 15.52 -6.28
C ILE A 126 -9.81 15.72 -5.06
N PHE A 127 -8.64 16.31 -5.30
CA PHE A 127 -7.57 16.45 -4.31
C PHE A 127 -7.65 17.79 -3.57
N THR A 128 -8.72 17.99 -2.83
CA THR A 128 -8.92 19.14 -1.93
C THR A 128 -8.19 18.91 -0.60
N ARG A 129 -7.00 19.47 -0.44
CA ARG A 129 -6.16 19.33 0.77
C ARG A 129 -6.32 20.50 1.73
N ARG A 130 -5.66 20.40 2.90
CA ARG A 130 -5.56 21.51 3.85
C ARG A 130 -5.09 22.79 3.17
N GLY A 131 -5.84 23.87 3.41
CA GLY A 131 -5.58 25.19 2.83
C GLY A 131 -6.23 25.42 1.47
N THR A 132 -7.01 24.46 0.95
CA THR A 132 -7.81 24.68 -0.25
C THR A 132 -8.87 25.74 0.03
N LYS A 133 -8.90 26.79 -0.79
CA LYS A 133 -9.98 27.79 -0.77
C LYS A 133 -11.07 27.34 -1.74
N ILE A 134 -12.03 26.55 -1.23
CA ILE A 134 -13.04 25.87 -2.07
C ILE A 134 -13.89 26.84 -2.89
N THR A 135 -14.09 28.07 -2.41
CA THR A 135 -14.84 29.14 -3.10
C THR A 135 -14.22 29.55 -4.42
N ASP A 136 -12.93 29.24 -4.63
CA ASP A 136 -12.25 29.49 -5.89
C ASP A 136 -12.56 28.39 -6.94
N TYR A 137 -13.30 27.33 -6.56
CA TYR A 137 -13.65 26.16 -7.37
C TYR A 137 -15.15 25.83 -7.29
N PRO A 138 -16.05 26.72 -7.75
CA PRO A 138 -17.49 26.61 -7.54
C PRO A 138 -18.11 25.31 -8.05
N ALA A 139 -17.61 24.72 -9.15
CA ALA A 139 -18.13 23.46 -9.66
C ALA A 139 -17.80 22.27 -8.72
N ILE A 140 -16.58 22.24 -8.20
CA ILE A 140 -16.16 21.23 -7.20
C ILE A 140 -16.92 21.45 -5.89
N GLU A 141 -17.09 22.70 -5.44
CA GLU A 141 -17.87 23.02 -4.25
C GLU A 141 -19.30 22.48 -4.38
N LYS A 142 -19.98 22.83 -5.48
CA LYS A 142 -21.34 22.38 -5.78
C LYS A 142 -21.47 20.86 -5.81
N TYR A 143 -20.48 20.18 -6.38
CA TYR A 143 -20.45 18.72 -6.42
C TYR A 143 -20.27 18.11 -5.03
N LEU A 144 -19.30 18.57 -4.25
CA LEU A 144 -19.04 18.04 -2.91
C LEU A 144 -20.18 18.36 -1.92
N LEU A 145 -20.92 19.46 -2.12
CA LEU A 145 -22.08 19.83 -1.29
C LEU A 145 -23.13 18.71 -1.21
N GLN A 146 -23.26 17.89 -2.26
CA GLN A 146 -24.17 16.74 -2.30
C GLN A 146 -23.83 15.68 -1.23
N PHE A 147 -22.58 15.67 -0.77
CA PHE A 147 -22.05 14.73 0.22
C PHE A 147 -21.79 15.39 1.58
N LYS A 148 -22.16 16.67 1.75
CA LYS A 148 -21.75 17.50 2.90
C LYS A 148 -21.99 16.82 4.24
N ASP A 149 -23.18 16.27 4.47
CA ASP A 149 -23.53 15.65 5.75
C ASP A 149 -22.61 14.48 6.10
N ARG A 150 -22.27 13.64 5.11
CA ARG A 150 -21.32 12.52 5.25
C ARG A 150 -19.88 13.00 5.34
N LEU A 151 -19.56 14.16 4.78
CA LEU A 151 -18.22 14.73 4.75
C LEU A 151 -17.87 15.56 5.99
N MET A 152 -18.86 16.00 6.78
CA MET A 152 -18.61 16.84 7.94
C MET A 152 -17.79 16.09 9.01
N PRO A 153 -16.63 16.59 9.46
CA PRO A 153 -15.98 16.07 10.66
C PRO A 153 -16.92 16.14 11.86
N LYS A 154 -16.86 15.11 12.69
CA LYS A 154 -17.55 15.08 13.98
C LYS A 154 -17.09 16.27 14.86
N PRO A 155 -18.02 17.11 15.35
CA PRO A 155 -17.68 18.24 16.22
C PRO A 155 -16.99 17.80 17.51
N LYS A 156 -16.07 18.62 18.00
CA LYS A 156 -15.43 18.41 19.31
C LYS A 156 -16.50 18.50 20.41
N GLY A 157 -16.59 17.48 21.25
CA GLY A 157 -17.57 17.44 22.35
C GLY A 157 -18.98 16.99 21.94
N TRP A 158 -19.16 16.39 20.76
CA TRP A 158 -20.45 15.79 20.38
C TRP A 158 -20.89 14.72 21.38
N LYS A 159 -22.07 14.94 22.00
CA LYS A 159 -22.69 14.04 23.00
C LYS A 159 -23.79 13.13 22.44
N GLY A 160 -24.13 13.26 21.15
CA GLY A 160 -25.11 12.41 20.50
C GLY A 160 -24.59 10.97 20.31
N LYS A 161 -25.52 10.01 20.22
CA LYS A 161 -25.19 8.58 20.09
C LYS A 161 -24.51 8.25 18.77
N GLU A 162 -24.97 8.85 17.67
CA GLU A 162 -24.47 8.59 16.32
C GLU A 162 -24.05 9.88 15.62
N TRP A 163 -23.14 9.76 14.65
CA TRP A 163 -22.70 10.84 13.78
C TRP A 163 -22.54 10.30 12.36
N ASN A 164 -23.31 10.83 11.41
CA ASN A 164 -23.34 10.35 10.02
C ASN A 164 -22.11 10.80 9.20
N GLY A 165 -21.38 11.79 9.69
CA GLY A 165 -20.19 12.31 9.04
C GLY A 165 -18.90 11.57 9.40
N ARG A 166 -17.76 12.18 9.09
CA ARG A 166 -16.44 11.59 9.30
C ARG A 166 -15.94 11.72 10.74
N LYS A 167 -14.86 11.00 11.08
CA LYS A 167 -14.18 11.05 12.40
C LYS A 167 -13.79 12.49 12.80
N PRO A 168 -13.66 12.83 14.09
CA PRO A 168 -13.20 14.16 14.49
C PRO A 168 -11.86 14.53 13.82
N GLY A 169 -11.69 15.80 13.47
CA GLY A 169 -10.45 16.33 12.90
C GLY A 169 -10.56 17.79 12.56
N SER A 170 -9.41 18.43 12.31
CA SER A 170 -9.33 19.87 12.01
C SER A 170 -9.69 20.20 10.54
N TYR A 171 -10.09 19.22 9.72
CA TYR A 171 -10.33 19.41 8.28
C TYR A 171 -11.66 20.07 8.03
N LYS A 172 -11.70 20.87 6.96
CA LYS A 172 -12.96 21.37 6.46
C LYS A 172 -13.68 20.22 5.75
N TRP A 173 -15.01 20.25 5.73
CA TRP A 173 -15.82 19.16 5.19
C TRP A 173 -15.45 18.84 3.72
N TYR A 174 -15.05 19.83 2.93
CA TYR A 174 -14.64 19.64 1.55
C TYR A 174 -13.20 19.15 1.40
N GLU A 175 -12.40 19.06 2.46
CA GLU A 175 -11.02 18.57 2.39
C GLU A 175 -10.96 17.04 2.60
N ILE A 176 -9.97 16.40 1.99
CA ILE A 176 -9.60 15.01 2.31
C ILE A 176 -9.23 14.87 3.79
N GLN A 177 -9.50 13.70 4.34
CA GLN A 177 -9.55 13.50 5.78
C GLN A 177 -8.18 13.64 6.49
N ASP A 178 -7.15 12.98 5.95
CA ASP A 178 -5.81 13.00 6.55
C ASP A 178 -4.93 14.07 5.89
N THR A 179 -4.06 14.71 6.67
CA THR A 179 -3.07 15.65 6.15
C THR A 179 -2.07 14.90 5.27
N VAL A 180 -1.82 15.43 4.08
CA VAL A 180 -0.85 14.88 3.13
C VAL A 180 0.33 15.85 3.02
N GLU A 181 1.14 15.97 4.08
CA GLU A 181 2.27 16.92 4.10
C GLU A 181 3.33 16.58 3.04
N TYR A 182 3.51 15.28 2.78
CA TYR A 182 4.41 14.75 1.75
C TYR A 182 3.82 14.81 0.33
N TYR A 183 2.74 15.53 0.05
CA TYR A 183 2.11 15.55 -1.28
C TYR A 183 3.06 15.99 -2.39
N HIS A 184 4.08 16.80 -2.08
CA HIS A 184 5.14 17.15 -3.02
C HIS A 184 5.94 15.93 -3.51
N GLU A 185 6.10 14.91 -2.68
CA GLU A 185 6.76 13.65 -3.03
C GLU A 185 5.91 12.82 -4.02
N ILE A 186 4.58 12.97 -4.01
CA ILE A 186 3.69 12.32 -4.99
C ILE A 186 3.96 12.87 -6.40
N ASN A 187 4.44 14.11 -6.54
CA ASN A 187 4.74 14.70 -7.85
C ASN A 187 6.18 14.46 -8.32
N LYS A 188 6.91 13.57 -7.65
CA LYS A 188 8.26 13.15 -8.08
C LYS A 188 8.20 11.78 -8.76
N PRO A 189 9.20 11.45 -9.59
CA PRO A 189 9.41 10.07 -10.03
C PRO A 189 9.54 9.16 -8.82
N LYS A 190 8.80 8.05 -8.84
CA LYS A 190 8.67 7.19 -7.66
C LYS A 190 8.38 5.75 -8.03
N ILE A 191 8.76 4.84 -7.14
CA ILE A 191 8.38 3.44 -7.19
C ILE A 191 7.11 3.27 -6.36
N VAL A 192 6.09 2.64 -6.90
CA VAL A 192 4.79 2.40 -6.25
C VAL A 192 4.51 0.92 -6.11
N TYR A 193 3.84 0.52 -5.04
CA TYR A 193 3.49 -0.87 -4.77
C TYR A 193 2.25 -0.97 -3.88
N PRO A 194 1.42 -2.02 -4.04
CA PRO A 194 0.25 -2.22 -3.20
C PRO A 194 0.65 -2.72 -1.81
N ASP A 195 -0.19 -2.41 -0.82
CA ASP A 195 -0.10 -2.93 0.54
C ASP A 195 -0.19 -4.47 0.58
N ILE A 196 -1.05 -5.04 -0.27
CA ILE A 196 -1.31 -6.48 -0.34
C ILE A 196 -1.16 -6.95 -1.80
N ALA A 197 -0.34 -7.98 -2.00
CA ALA A 197 -0.20 -8.65 -3.28
C ALA A 197 0.18 -10.14 -3.13
N LYS A 198 -0.25 -10.96 -4.10
CA LYS A 198 0.13 -12.39 -4.19
C LYS A 198 1.42 -12.62 -4.98
N GLU A 199 1.99 -11.57 -5.54
CA GLU A 199 3.17 -11.54 -6.39
C GLU A 199 3.87 -10.19 -6.24
N SER A 200 5.12 -10.06 -6.73
CA SER A 200 5.80 -8.77 -6.72
C SER A 200 5.14 -7.80 -7.72
N ARG A 201 4.69 -6.65 -7.22
CA ARG A 201 3.92 -5.63 -7.97
C ARG A 201 4.49 -4.24 -7.75
N PHE A 202 5.78 -4.06 -8.01
CA PHE A 202 6.38 -2.73 -8.02
C PHE A 202 6.32 -2.14 -9.43
N SER A 203 5.95 -0.87 -9.52
CA SER A 203 5.90 -0.09 -10.75
C SER A 203 6.60 1.23 -10.58
N PHE A 204 7.01 1.83 -11.69
CA PHE A 204 7.57 3.18 -11.71
C PHE A 204 6.50 4.16 -12.19
N ASP A 205 6.35 5.29 -11.50
CA ASP A 205 5.46 6.37 -11.90
C ASP A 205 6.24 7.65 -12.20
N GLU A 206 6.12 8.12 -13.43
CA GLU A 206 6.63 9.41 -13.93
C GLU A 206 5.48 10.38 -14.26
N GLU A 207 4.21 9.96 -14.11
CA GLU A 207 3.01 10.68 -14.58
C GLU A 207 2.25 11.41 -13.45
N ASN A 208 2.86 11.57 -12.27
CA ASN A 208 2.26 12.25 -11.11
C ASN A 208 0.90 11.69 -10.69
N ILE A 209 0.74 10.37 -10.83
CA ILE A 209 -0.49 9.67 -10.46
C ILE A 209 -0.65 9.75 -8.93
N HIS A 210 -1.89 9.94 -8.48
CA HIS A 210 -2.25 9.89 -7.07
C HIS A 210 -2.79 8.49 -6.73
N PHE A 211 -2.56 8.05 -5.50
CA PHE A 211 -2.90 6.68 -5.10
C PHE A 211 -3.77 6.67 -3.86
N GLY A 212 -4.62 5.66 -3.74
CA GLY A 212 -5.33 5.37 -2.49
C GLY A 212 -4.38 4.89 -1.39
N ASN A 213 -4.85 4.89 -0.15
CA ASN A 213 -4.12 4.41 1.02
C ASN A 213 -3.70 2.92 0.97
N THR A 214 -4.17 2.16 -0.03
CA THR A 214 -3.77 0.78 -0.31
C THR A 214 -2.51 0.67 -1.18
N VAL A 215 -1.89 1.80 -1.51
CA VAL A 215 -0.64 1.88 -2.25
C VAL A 215 0.39 2.64 -1.42
N TYR A 216 1.61 2.14 -1.41
CA TYR A 216 2.77 2.82 -0.86
C TYR A 216 3.70 3.23 -1.99
N PHE A 217 4.57 4.21 -1.71
CA PHE A 217 5.54 4.67 -2.69
C PHE A 217 6.86 5.11 -2.06
N ILE A 218 7.93 4.97 -2.85
CA ILE A 218 9.28 5.41 -2.56
C ILE A 218 9.57 6.54 -3.56
N SER A 219 9.71 7.77 -3.05
CA SER A 219 9.98 8.96 -3.85
C SER A 219 11.46 9.01 -4.26
N LEU A 220 11.84 8.13 -5.18
CA LEU A 220 13.20 7.93 -5.65
C LEU A 220 13.18 7.56 -7.13
N ASN A 221 13.99 8.26 -7.93
CA ASN A 221 14.20 7.93 -9.33
C ASN A 221 15.27 6.85 -9.48
N ASP A 222 14.91 5.61 -9.16
CA ASP A 222 15.83 4.48 -9.16
C ASP A 222 15.22 3.23 -9.80
N LYS A 223 15.45 3.10 -11.11
CA LYS A 223 15.01 1.93 -11.90
C LYS A 223 15.85 0.68 -11.58
N TYR A 224 17.03 0.81 -10.97
CA TYR A 224 17.82 -0.33 -10.49
C TYR A 224 17.14 -0.96 -9.27
N LEU A 225 16.76 -0.16 -8.28
CA LEU A 225 15.99 -0.61 -7.12
C LEU A 225 14.67 -1.25 -7.55
N LEU A 226 13.96 -0.66 -8.52
CA LEU A 226 12.75 -1.25 -9.11
C LEU A 226 13.00 -2.67 -9.65
N GLY A 227 14.13 -2.89 -10.32
CA GLY A 227 14.54 -4.21 -10.82
C GLY A 227 14.76 -5.21 -9.69
N ILE A 228 15.46 -4.79 -8.63
CA ILE A 228 15.73 -5.61 -7.45
C ILE A 228 14.43 -5.97 -6.71
N LEU A 229 13.54 -5.01 -6.47
CA LEU A 229 12.25 -5.22 -5.78
C LEU A 229 11.32 -6.19 -6.53
N ASN A 230 11.43 -6.21 -7.86
CA ASN A 230 10.69 -7.11 -8.73
C ASN A 230 11.40 -8.45 -9.02
N SER A 231 12.58 -8.68 -8.42
CA SER A 231 13.34 -9.91 -8.59
C SER A 231 12.68 -11.10 -7.88
N ARG A 232 12.94 -12.31 -8.38
CA ARG A 232 12.49 -13.54 -7.72
C ARG A 232 13.08 -13.68 -6.32
N LEU A 233 14.33 -13.26 -6.14
CA LEU A 233 15.03 -13.33 -4.85
C LEU A 233 14.33 -12.50 -3.78
N VAL A 234 14.05 -11.23 -4.07
CA VAL A 234 13.36 -10.34 -3.13
C VAL A 234 11.92 -10.78 -2.89
N PHE A 235 11.22 -11.26 -3.92
CA PHE A 235 9.88 -11.80 -3.71
C PHE A 235 9.87 -13.05 -2.80
N SER A 236 10.85 -13.95 -2.96
CA SER A 236 11.03 -15.08 -2.04
C SER A 236 11.34 -14.63 -0.61
N TYR A 237 12.06 -13.53 -0.44
CA TYR A 237 12.31 -12.92 0.87
C TYR A 237 11.02 -12.42 1.53
N PHE A 238 10.14 -11.74 0.77
CA PHE A 238 8.87 -11.20 1.30
C PHE A 238 7.79 -12.26 1.57
N LYS A 239 7.87 -13.43 0.94
CA LYS A 239 6.86 -14.49 1.07
C LYS A 239 6.98 -15.30 2.36
N ARG A 240 8.05 -15.12 3.11
CA ARG A 240 8.30 -15.79 4.39
C ARG A 240 7.50 -15.15 5.51
#